data_AF-A0AAD0T6F0-F1
#
_entry.id   AF-A0AAD0T6F0-F1
#
_cell.length_a   1.000
_cell.length_b   1.000
_cell.length_c   1.000
_cell.angle_alpha   90.00
_cell.angle_beta   90.00
_cell.angle_gamma   90.00
#
_symmetry.space_group_name_H-M   'P 1'
#
loop_
_entity.id
_entity.type
_entity.pdbx_description
1 polymer ?
#
loop_
_entity_poly.entity_id
_entity_poly.type
_entity_poly.pdbx_seq_one_letter_code
_entity_poly.pdbx_strand_id
1 'polypeptide(L)'
;MRKLIITLTFLINCAAFADVSDWSIKNDNGDYWLHYKNSKKIKAKITKRTGKSKIVETKDVGKNYELVIYYTGAAGTFNIVNIYYAVIFDKKTMQFIGDYPWEYKSEQGKKVASPKWEITQKKITIKDEQTALDKTISLFSN
;
A
#
# COMPACT_ATOMS: atom_id res chain seq x y z
N MET A 1 24.09 28.35 -46.28
CA MET A 1 24.29 28.10 -44.83
C MET A 1 23.37 26.96 -44.41
N ARG A 2 23.93 25.79 -44.09
CA ARG A 2 23.18 24.56 -43.78
C ARG A 2 22.53 24.69 -42.40
N LYS A 3 21.21 24.53 -42.31
CA LYS A 3 20.48 24.48 -41.04
C LYS A 3 20.52 23.04 -40.53
N LEU A 4 21.23 22.83 -39.43
CA LEU A 4 21.26 21.56 -38.71
C LEU A 4 20.01 21.52 -37.80
N ILE A 5 19.04 20.68 -38.13
CA ILE A 5 17.87 20.45 -37.27
C ILE A 5 18.24 19.32 -36.32
N ILE A 6 18.49 19.65 -35.06
CA ILE A 6 18.68 18.67 -33.99
C ILE A 6 17.30 18.26 -33.50
N THR A 7 16.85 17.07 -33.89
CA THR A 7 15.61 16.47 -33.40
C THR A 7 15.87 15.91 -32.01
N LEU A 8 15.57 16.72 -30.97
CA LEU A 8 15.63 16.29 -29.57
C LEU A 8 14.53 15.25 -29.32
N THR A 9 14.88 13.98 -29.36
CA THR A 9 13.98 12.87 -29.04
C THR A 9 13.88 12.79 -27.51
N PHE A 10 12.86 13.45 -26.95
CA PHE A 10 12.53 13.35 -25.54
C PHE A 10 11.88 11.98 -25.30
N LEU A 11 12.69 11.00 -24.90
CA LEU A 11 12.21 9.69 -24.42
C LEU A 11 11.50 9.92 -23.08
N ILE A 12 10.18 10.13 -23.14
CA ILE A 12 9.31 10.09 -21.97
C ILE A 12 9.25 8.63 -21.52
N ASN A 13 10.16 8.24 -20.62
CA ASN A 13 9.97 7.04 -19.81
C ASN A 13 8.74 7.29 -18.95
N CYS A 14 7.58 6.86 -19.44
CA CYS A 14 6.35 6.84 -18.67
C CYS A 14 6.53 5.78 -17.58
N ALA A 15 7.01 6.20 -16.42
CA ALA A 15 6.93 5.38 -15.22
C ALA A 15 5.43 5.14 -14.99
N ALA A 16 4.97 3.91 -15.21
CA ALA A 16 3.62 3.51 -14.84
C ALA A 16 3.56 3.58 -13.30
N PHE A 17 3.07 4.73 -12.80
CA PHE A 17 2.92 4.96 -11.38
C PHE A 17 1.78 4.09 -10.86
N ALA A 18 2.01 3.41 -9.74
CA ALA A 18 0.98 2.76 -8.95
C ALA A 18 -0.15 3.76 -8.64
N ASP A 19 -1.37 3.53 -9.16
CA ASP A 19 -2.52 4.40 -8.95
C ASP A 19 -3.55 3.72 -8.03
N VAL A 20 -4.09 4.49 -7.08
CA VAL A 20 -5.25 4.10 -6.27
C VAL A 20 -6.40 3.62 -7.16
N SER A 21 -6.52 4.18 -8.37
CA SER A 21 -7.52 3.79 -9.35
C SER A 21 -7.39 2.35 -9.84
N ASP A 22 -6.22 1.70 -9.72
CA ASP A 22 -6.02 0.30 -10.10
C ASP A 22 -6.63 -0.69 -9.10
N TRP A 23 -7.02 -0.22 -7.93
CA TRP A 23 -7.44 -1.06 -6.83
C TRP A 23 -8.86 -0.77 -6.37
N SER A 24 -9.54 -1.79 -5.84
CA SER A 24 -10.85 -1.63 -5.21
C SER A 24 -11.00 -2.56 -4.03
N ILE A 25 -11.75 -2.13 -3.01
CA ILE A 25 -12.17 -2.99 -1.91
C ILE A 25 -13.59 -3.44 -2.18
N LYS A 26 -13.81 -4.75 -2.19
CA LYS A 26 -15.14 -5.37 -2.38
C LYS A 26 -15.50 -6.20 -1.17
N ASN A 27 -16.79 -6.30 -0.89
CA ASN A 27 -17.32 -7.29 0.04
C ASN A 27 -17.84 -8.47 -0.77
N ASP A 28 -17.33 -9.66 -0.49
CA ASP A 28 -17.72 -10.93 -1.12
C ASP A 28 -18.07 -11.89 0.01
N ASN A 29 -19.37 -12.14 0.20
CA ASN A 29 -19.93 -13.02 1.24
C ASN A 29 -19.49 -12.68 2.67
N GLY A 30 -19.47 -11.38 3.03
CA GLY A 30 -19.09 -10.93 4.37
C GLY A 30 -17.59 -10.76 4.58
N ASP A 31 -16.75 -11.33 3.70
CA ASP A 31 -15.32 -11.09 3.68
C ASP A 31 -14.99 -9.86 2.83
N TYR A 32 -13.97 -9.11 3.25
CA TYR A 32 -13.46 -7.98 2.50
C TYR A 32 -12.23 -8.37 1.71
N TRP A 33 -12.20 -7.95 0.45
CA TRP A 33 -11.18 -8.30 -0.51
C TRP A 33 -10.64 -7.04 -1.17
N LEU A 34 -9.32 -6.92 -1.21
CA LEU A 34 -8.62 -5.98 -2.08
C LEU A 34 -8.49 -6.62 -3.46
N HIS A 35 -9.08 -6.01 -4.48
CA HIS A 35 -9.08 -6.47 -5.87
C HIS A 35 -8.21 -5.57 -6.73
N TYR A 36 -7.36 -6.19 -7.55
CA TYR A 36 -6.74 -5.51 -8.68
C TYR A 36 -7.76 -5.39 -9.82
N LYS A 37 -8.15 -4.18 -10.21
CA LYS A 37 -9.27 -3.97 -11.15
C LYS A 37 -9.03 -4.61 -12.52
N ASN A 38 -7.78 -4.68 -12.95
CA ASN A 38 -7.40 -5.26 -14.24
C ASN A 38 -7.37 -6.80 -14.21
N SER A 39 -7.64 -7.46 -13.07
CA SER A 39 -7.73 -8.92 -12.98
C SER A 39 -8.75 -9.40 -11.96
N LYS A 40 -9.75 -10.17 -12.43
CA LYS A 40 -10.74 -10.81 -11.53
C LYS A 40 -10.13 -11.88 -10.61
N LYS A 41 -8.95 -12.41 -10.96
CA LYS A 41 -8.28 -13.49 -10.20
C LYS A 41 -7.40 -12.96 -9.06
N ILE A 42 -6.95 -11.72 -9.16
CA ILE A 42 -6.00 -11.14 -8.20
C ILE A 42 -6.80 -10.43 -7.12
N LYS A 43 -6.93 -11.12 -5.98
CA LYS A 43 -7.55 -10.56 -4.79
C LYS A 43 -6.82 -11.00 -3.51
N ALA A 44 -6.72 -10.11 -2.54
CA ALA A 44 -6.22 -10.38 -1.19
C ALA A 44 -7.36 -10.22 -0.19
N LYS A 45 -7.50 -11.17 0.73
CA LYS A 45 -8.40 -11.00 1.87
C LYS A 45 -7.79 -9.96 2.79
N ILE A 46 -8.52 -8.88 3.09
CA ILE A 46 -8.14 -7.90 4.11
C ILE A 46 -8.93 -8.22 5.38
N THR A 47 -8.21 -8.43 6.48
CA THR A 47 -8.80 -9.06 7.68
C THR A 47 -9.17 -8.06 8.77
N LYS A 48 -8.67 -6.82 8.67
CA LYS A 48 -8.83 -5.79 9.70
C LYS A 48 -9.68 -4.66 9.13
N ARG A 49 -10.94 -4.60 9.55
CA ARG A 49 -11.88 -3.52 9.19
C ARG A 49 -12.84 -3.22 10.32
N THR A 50 -13.12 -1.93 10.52
CA THR A 50 -14.29 -1.40 11.23
C THR A 50 -14.98 -0.36 10.33
N GLY A 51 -16.27 -0.53 10.00
CA GLY A 51 -16.98 0.47 9.16
C GLY A 51 -16.49 0.55 7.70
N LYS A 52 -16.65 1.67 6.99
CA LYS A 52 -16.40 1.76 5.52
C LYS A 52 -14.90 1.90 5.18
N SER A 53 -14.26 0.81 4.75
CA SER A 53 -12.88 0.86 4.23
C SER A 53 -12.77 1.50 2.85
N LYS A 54 -11.67 2.21 2.61
CA LYS A 54 -11.32 2.80 1.30
C LYS A 54 -9.81 2.80 1.10
N ILE A 55 -9.38 2.64 -0.15
CA ILE A 55 -7.98 2.80 -0.52
C ILE A 55 -7.68 4.30 -0.51
N VAL A 56 -6.56 4.67 0.09
CA VAL A 56 -6.20 6.08 0.29
C VAL A 56 -4.93 6.46 -0.44
N GLU A 57 -4.02 5.51 -0.66
CA GLU A 57 -2.73 5.77 -1.29
C GLU A 57 -2.14 4.46 -1.83
N THR A 58 -1.34 4.58 -2.88
CA THR A 58 -0.49 3.51 -3.42
C THR A 58 0.94 4.01 -3.51
N LYS A 59 1.93 3.14 -3.24
CA LYS A 59 3.36 3.49 -3.33
C LYS A 59 4.16 2.38 -3.98
N ASP A 60 4.89 2.69 -5.04
CA ASP A 60 5.91 1.80 -5.54
C ASP A 60 7.08 1.70 -4.56
N VAL A 61 7.49 0.47 -4.22
CA VAL A 61 8.60 0.19 -3.32
C VAL A 61 9.54 -0.85 -3.92
N GLY A 62 10.84 -0.55 -3.94
CA GLY A 62 11.79 -1.36 -4.69
C GLY A 62 11.45 -1.43 -6.18
N LYS A 63 11.82 -2.53 -6.84
CA LYS A 63 11.63 -2.69 -8.30
C LYS A 63 10.26 -3.25 -8.67
N ASN A 64 9.78 -4.22 -7.90
CA ASN A 64 8.64 -5.06 -8.28
C ASN A 64 7.49 -5.00 -7.27
N TYR A 65 7.53 -4.12 -6.27
CA TYR A 65 6.55 -4.14 -5.20
C TYR A 65 5.76 -2.84 -5.14
N GLU A 66 4.54 -2.96 -4.66
CA GLU A 66 3.61 -1.87 -4.44
C GLU A 66 2.99 -2.01 -3.05
N LEU A 67 2.91 -0.91 -2.32
CA LEU A 67 2.12 -0.80 -1.11
C LEU A 67 0.75 -0.25 -1.47
N VAL A 68 -0.31 -0.99 -1.16
CA VAL A 68 -1.69 -0.52 -1.30
C VAL A 68 -2.21 -0.19 0.08
N ILE A 69 -2.32 1.11 0.37
CA ILE A 69 -2.67 1.62 1.69
C ILE A 69 -4.17 1.89 1.72
N TYR A 70 -4.84 1.36 2.72
CA TYR A 70 -6.28 1.52 2.92
C TYR A 70 -6.63 1.90 4.35
N TYR A 71 -7.63 2.76 4.45
CA TYR A 71 -8.29 3.06 5.71
C TYR A 71 -9.14 1.86 6.11
N THR A 72 -8.90 1.33 7.30
CA THR A 72 -9.60 0.16 7.82
C THR A 72 -10.83 0.54 8.62
N GLY A 73 -10.84 1.73 9.19
CA GLY A 73 -11.84 2.15 10.16
C GLY A 73 -11.24 2.93 11.33
N ALA A 74 -12.11 3.27 12.27
CA ALA A 74 -11.73 3.95 13.50
C ALA A 74 -12.01 3.05 14.71
N ALA A 75 -11.22 3.21 15.77
CA ALA A 75 -11.42 2.57 17.06
C ALA A 75 -11.38 3.60 18.20
N GLY A 76 -12.02 3.26 19.32
CA GLY A 76 -12.12 4.10 20.51
C GLY A 76 -13.43 4.88 20.59
N THR A 77 -13.89 5.09 21.83
CA THR A 77 -15.14 5.83 22.14
C THR A 77 -14.87 7.28 22.49
N PHE A 78 -13.87 7.56 23.32
CA PHE A 78 -13.53 8.93 23.75
C PHE A 78 -12.33 9.52 23.00
N ASN A 79 -11.42 8.66 22.54
CA ASN A 79 -10.28 9.04 21.71
C ASN A 79 -10.36 8.21 20.44
N ILE A 80 -10.88 8.80 19.38
CA ILE A 80 -11.09 8.14 18.09
C ILE A 80 -9.75 8.08 17.37
N VAL A 81 -9.32 6.87 17.04
CA VAL A 81 -8.08 6.60 16.30
C VAL A 81 -8.45 5.97 14.98
N ASN A 82 -8.14 6.68 13.89
CA ASN A 82 -8.23 6.18 12.53
C ASN A 82 -7.06 5.23 12.25
N ILE A 83 -7.37 4.05 11.72
CA ILE A 83 -6.41 2.97 11.52
C ILE A 83 -6.25 2.70 10.03
N TYR A 84 -5.00 2.71 9.58
CA TYR A 84 -4.61 2.46 8.19
C TYR A 84 -3.72 1.23 8.12
N TYR A 85 -3.96 0.39 7.11
CA TYR A 85 -3.15 -0.79 6.82
C TYR A 85 -2.57 -0.67 5.41
N ALA A 86 -1.45 -1.36 5.20
CA ALA A 86 -0.81 -1.49 3.90
C ALA A 86 -0.73 -2.97 3.51
N VAL A 87 -1.24 -3.27 2.33
CA VAL A 87 -1.02 -4.55 1.67
C VAL A 87 0.23 -4.44 0.80
N ILE A 88 1.14 -5.39 0.94
CA ILE A 88 2.34 -5.48 0.10
C ILE A 88 2.03 -6.41 -1.07
N PHE A 89 2.08 -5.87 -2.28
CA PHE A 89 1.83 -6.57 -3.53
C PHE A 89 3.12 -6.72 -4.34
N ASP A 90 3.43 -7.95 -4.75
CA ASP A 90 4.50 -8.24 -5.71
C ASP A 90 3.91 -8.21 -7.13
N LYS A 91 4.24 -7.16 -7.88
CA LYS A 91 3.80 -6.92 -9.26
C LYS A 91 4.41 -7.92 -10.25
N LYS A 92 5.52 -8.58 -9.91
CA LYS A 92 6.16 -9.57 -10.78
C LYS A 92 5.48 -10.92 -10.67
N THR A 93 5.24 -11.38 -9.45
CA THR A 93 4.57 -12.68 -9.19
C THR A 93 3.05 -12.57 -9.13
N MET A 94 2.52 -11.34 -9.11
CA MET A 94 1.11 -11.01 -8.92
C MET A 94 0.55 -11.59 -7.61
N GLN A 95 1.34 -11.57 -6.54
CA GLN A 95 1.00 -12.13 -5.23
C GLN A 95 0.96 -11.08 -4.13
N PHE A 96 0.10 -11.31 -3.14
CA PHE A 96 0.06 -10.54 -1.92
C PHE A 96 0.96 -11.18 -0.87
N ILE A 97 1.88 -10.39 -0.32
CA ILE A 97 2.88 -10.87 0.64
C ILE A 97 2.36 -10.75 2.08
N GLY A 98 1.55 -9.73 2.35
CA GLY A 98 0.90 -9.56 3.64
C GLY A 98 0.17 -8.22 3.78
N ASP A 99 -0.53 -8.10 4.90
CA ASP A 99 -1.42 -7.00 5.28
C ASP A 99 -1.01 -6.55 6.68
N TYR A 100 -0.45 -5.34 6.79
CA TYR A 100 0.24 -4.87 8.00
C TYR A 100 -0.19 -3.46 8.38
N PRO A 101 -0.18 -3.09 9.68
CA PRO A 101 -0.54 -1.76 10.10
C PRO A 101 0.43 -0.72 9.52
N TRP A 102 -0.12 0.34 8.95
CA TRP A 102 0.62 1.42 8.28
C TRP A 102 0.72 2.65 9.17
N GLU A 103 -0.43 3.13 9.66
CA GLU A 103 -0.51 4.37 10.43
C GLU A 103 -1.71 4.34 11.39
N TYR A 104 -1.54 4.97 12.54
CA TYR A 104 -2.61 5.28 13.47
C TYR A 104 -2.71 6.80 13.66
N LYS A 105 -3.88 7.38 13.41
CA LYS A 105 -4.10 8.82 13.47
C LYS A 105 -5.23 9.16 14.43
N SER A 106 -4.89 9.86 15.51
CA SER A 106 -5.88 10.40 16.43
C SER A 106 -6.63 11.58 15.81
N GLU A 107 -7.94 11.61 15.95
CA GLU A 107 -8.76 12.75 15.53
C GLU A 107 -8.64 13.92 16.51
N GLN A 108 -8.43 13.62 17.80
CA GLN A 108 -8.34 14.62 18.87
C GLN A 108 -6.91 15.15 19.08
N GLY A 109 -5.99 14.91 18.14
CA GLY A 109 -4.61 15.40 18.20
C GLY A 109 -3.70 14.72 19.23
N LYS A 110 -4.22 13.76 20.02
CA LYS A 110 -3.41 12.96 20.94
C LYS A 110 -2.39 12.13 20.15
N LYS A 111 -1.12 12.19 20.55
CA LYS A 111 -0.08 11.39 19.90
C LYS A 111 -0.37 9.90 20.11
N VAL A 112 -0.43 9.16 19.01
CA VAL A 112 -0.55 7.70 18.98
C VAL A 112 0.70 7.17 18.28
N ALA A 113 1.32 6.13 18.83
CA ALA A 113 2.54 5.55 18.27
C ALA A 113 2.20 4.75 17.01
N SER A 114 2.49 5.29 15.84
CA SER A 114 2.31 4.56 14.56
C SER A 114 3.39 3.49 14.36
N PRO A 115 3.09 2.44 13.56
CA PRO A 115 4.09 1.50 13.09
C PRO A 115 5.24 2.21 12.38
N LYS A 116 6.46 1.73 12.61
CA LYS A 116 7.67 2.21 11.94
C LYS A 116 7.94 1.30 10.74
N TRP A 117 7.98 1.91 9.56
CA TRP A 117 8.32 1.26 8.31
C TRP A 117 9.69 1.72 7.84
N GLU A 118 10.62 0.77 7.68
CA GLU A 118 11.91 1.01 7.04
C GLU A 118 11.91 0.27 5.70
N ILE A 119 11.87 1.05 4.62
CA ILE A 119 11.76 0.53 3.26
C ILE A 119 13.07 0.80 2.53
N THR A 120 13.69 -0.26 2.05
CA THR A 120 14.90 -0.20 1.22
C THR A 120 14.65 -0.95 -0.09
N GLN A 121 15.59 -0.87 -1.03
CA GLN A 121 15.48 -1.63 -2.28
C GLN A 121 15.45 -3.16 -2.08
N LYS A 122 15.96 -3.67 -0.95
CA LYS A 122 16.17 -5.10 -0.70
C LYS A 122 15.24 -5.67 0.38
N LYS A 123 14.63 -4.84 1.20
CA LYS A 123 13.76 -5.30 2.29
C LYS A 123 12.82 -4.21 2.80
N ILE A 124 11.74 -4.66 3.40
CA ILE A 124 10.80 -3.88 4.21
C ILE A 124 10.88 -4.40 5.64
N THR A 125 11.14 -3.52 6.60
CA THR A 125 11.03 -3.81 8.03
C THR A 125 9.84 -3.05 8.61
N ILE A 126 9.01 -3.73 9.39
CA ILE A 126 7.79 -3.19 10.02
C ILE A 126 7.87 -3.47 11.50
N LYS A 127 7.81 -2.42 12.32
CA LYS A 127 7.77 -2.53 13.78
C LYS A 127 6.56 -1.79 14.33
N ASP A 128 5.70 -2.46 15.06
CA ASP A 128 4.56 -1.84 15.73
C ASP A 128 4.55 -2.20 17.22
N GLU A 129 4.79 -1.20 18.06
CA GLU A 129 4.82 -1.32 19.51
C GLU A 129 3.43 -1.64 20.07
N GLN A 130 2.34 -1.26 19.38
CA GLN A 130 0.98 -1.51 19.87
C GLN A 130 0.55 -2.97 19.75
N THR A 131 1.09 -3.68 18.76
CA THR A 131 0.73 -5.08 18.47
C THR A 131 1.90 -6.05 18.71
N ALA A 132 3.03 -5.54 19.21
CA ALA A 132 4.30 -6.27 19.32
C ALA A 132 4.76 -6.90 17.99
N LEU A 133 4.39 -6.29 16.86
CA LEU A 133 4.82 -6.72 15.53
C LEU A 133 6.28 -6.35 15.32
N ASP A 134 7.11 -7.32 14.95
CA ASP A 134 8.41 -7.12 14.33
C ASP A 134 8.51 -8.03 13.11
N LYS A 135 8.49 -7.45 11.91
CA LYS A 135 8.46 -8.18 10.65
C LYS A 135 9.52 -7.65 9.70
N THR A 136 10.26 -8.56 9.09
CA THR A 136 11.16 -8.26 7.97
C THR A 136 10.72 -9.07 6.74
N ILE A 137 10.64 -8.39 5.59
CA ILE A 137 10.25 -8.97 4.31
C ILE A 137 11.36 -8.66 3.31
N SER A 138 11.97 -9.70 2.74
CA SER A 138 12.99 -9.54 1.70
C SER A 138 12.32 -9.22 0.35
N LEU A 139 12.83 -8.18 -0.32
CA LEU A 139 12.44 -7.79 -1.66
C LEU A 139 13.44 -8.39 -2.65
N PHE A 140 13.01 -9.38 -3.42
CA PHE A 140 13.87 -10.05 -4.39
C PHE A 140 13.81 -9.30 -5.72
N SER A 141 14.99 -8.90 -6.20
CA SER A 141 15.19 -8.37 -7.54
C SER A 141 15.77 -9.47 -8.42
N ASN A 142 14.96 -10.44 -8.83
CA ASN A 142 15.36 -11.32 -9.94
C ASN A 142 15.14 -10.56 -11.26
#